data_AF-A0A0C2G3P7-F1
#
_entry.id   AF-A0A0C2G3P7-F1
#
_cell.length_a   1.000
_cell.length_b   1.000
_cell.length_c   1.000
_cell.angle_alpha   90.00
_cell.angle_beta   90.00
_cell.angle_gamma   90.00
#
_symmetry.space_group_name_H-M   'P 1'
#
loop_
_entity.id
_entity.type
_entity.pdbx_description
1 polymer ?
#
loop_
_entity_poly.entity_id
_entity_poly.type
_entity_poly.pdbx_seq_one_letter_code
_entity_poly.pdbx_strand_id
1 'polypeptide(L)'
;MAAICEILPMGTPSMVLNVQIALMGRNGDQRLARERAARVLGCSQFHIGGLDLISNNCNFTGFTVYSAFQGNARDTIEYIESELAKNHHIMGWLSPYSMRHNFTQNWYLNQIQFFISSLQAQMVPIEHALRRELSVLFFKNTVDEFLYLTIAPTMDRLKNYMDEIKRLSQLRIYPRRSFKIAP
;
A
#
# COMPACT_ATOMS: atom_id res chain seq x y z
N MET A 1 -1.38 -15.97 14.05
CA MET A 1 -0.41 -16.30 12.99
C MET A 1 0.46 -15.07 12.81
N ALA A 2 1.70 -15.20 13.25
CA ALA A 2 2.69 -14.14 13.37
C ALA A 2 3.29 -13.86 12.00
N ALA A 3 2.72 -12.89 11.28
CA ALA A 3 3.18 -12.56 9.93
C ALA A 3 4.48 -11.74 10.02
N ILE A 4 5.58 -12.45 10.27
CA ILE A 4 6.97 -11.97 10.28
C ILE A 4 7.27 -11.04 11.47
N CYS A 5 7.08 -11.65 12.65
CA CYS A 5 7.46 -11.24 14.00
C CYS A 5 7.64 -9.74 14.23
N GLU A 6 6.62 -9.11 14.82
CA GLU A 6 6.60 -7.75 15.36
C GLU A 6 7.84 -6.93 15.01
N ILE A 7 7.66 -5.97 14.09
CA ILE A 7 8.33 -4.68 14.17
C ILE A 7 9.71 -4.56 13.45
N LEU A 8 10.26 -5.48 12.64
CA LEU A 8 11.53 -5.19 11.91
C LEU A 8 11.40 -5.19 10.36
N PRO A 9 11.91 -4.16 9.64
CA PRO A 9 12.44 -2.89 10.13
C PRO A 9 11.36 -1.84 10.40
N MET A 10 10.10 -2.11 10.05
CA MET A 10 9.01 -1.11 10.09
C MET A 10 8.70 -0.58 11.49
N GLY A 11 8.76 -1.46 12.47
CA GLY A 11 8.51 -1.11 13.84
C GLY A 11 9.76 -0.77 14.65
N THR A 12 11.00 -0.99 14.17
CA THR A 12 12.23 -0.77 14.97
C THR A 12 12.18 0.58 15.66
N PRO A 13 11.76 1.66 14.97
CA PRO A 13 11.60 2.96 15.61
C PRO A 13 10.55 2.99 16.74
N SER A 14 9.42 2.32 16.54
CA SER A 14 8.33 2.20 17.53
C SER A 14 8.77 1.43 18.77
N MET A 15 9.45 0.28 18.61
CA MET A 15 9.97 -0.48 19.74
C MET A 15 11.01 0.34 20.52
N VAL A 16 11.98 0.94 19.84
CA VAL A 16 13.01 1.75 20.50
C VAL A 16 12.37 2.91 21.28
N LEU A 17 11.41 3.60 20.68
CA LEU A 17 10.68 4.67 21.35
C LEU A 17 9.92 4.16 22.59
N ASN A 18 9.14 3.09 22.46
CA ASN A 18 8.34 2.54 23.56
C ASN A 18 9.21 2.07 24.72
N VAL A 19 10.40 1.50 24.43
CA VAL A 19 11.38 1.15 25.45
C VAL A 19 11.93 2.40 26.14
N GLN A 20 12.24 3.47 25.40
CA GLN A 20 12.68 4.74 26.03
C GLN A 20 11.60 5.34 26.93
N ILE A 21 10.33 5.30 26.50
CA ILE A 21 9.20 5.78 27.32
C ILE A 21 9.07 4.92 28.59
N ALA A 22 9.14 3.59 28.46
CA ALA A 22 9.06 2.67 29.61
C ALA A 22 10.19 2.90 30.62
N LEU A 23 11.42 3.14 30.14
CA LEU A 23 12.58 3.43 30.99
C LEU A 23 12.44 4.77 31.75
N MET A 24 11.69 5.73 31.23
CA MET A 24 11.45 7.01 31.91
C MET A 24 10.32 6.95 32.95
N GLY A 25 9.48 5.93 32.89
CA GLY A 25 8.39 5.72 33.85
C GLY A 25 7.38 6.89 33.90
N ARG A 26 6.72 7.04 35.04
CA ARG A 26 5.57 7.96 35.25
C ARG A 26 5.90 9.45 35.13
N ASN A 27 7.18 9.84 35.28
CA ASN A 27 7.62 11.24 35.27
C ASN A 27 8.30 11.65 33.94
N GLY A 28 8.26 10.78 32.92
CA GLY A 28 9.11 10.91 31.73
C GLY A 28 8.78 12.07 30.80
N ASP A 29 9.76 12.94 30.57
CA ASP A 29 9.73 13.95 29.49
C ASP A 29 9.71 13.24 28.12
N GLN A 30 8.59 13.36 27.41
CA GLN A 30 8.40 12.78 26.07
C GLN A 30 9.44 13.29 25.06
N ARG A 31 9.90 14.53 25.19
CA ARG A 31 10.94 15.10 24.33
C ARG A 31 12.26 14.38 24.57
N LEU A 32 12.62 14.16 25.83
CA LEU A 32 13.84 13.43 26.18
C LEU A 32 13.78 11.96 25.71
N ALA A 33 12.61 11.32 25.77
CA ALA A 33 12.42 9.96 25.25
C ALA A 33 12.67 9.90 23.73
N ARG A 34 12.14 10.87 22.98
CA ARG A 34 12.37 11.00 21.53
C ARG A 34 13.83 11.26 21.19
N GLU A 35 14.49 12.16 21.91
CA GLU A 35 15.92 12.46 21.71
C GLU A 35 16.79 11.23 21.96
N ARG A 36 16.49 10.45 23.01
CA ARG A 36 17.19 9.18 23.27
C ARG A 36 16.91 8.15 22.19
N ALA A 37 15.66 8.02 21.74
CA ALA A 37 15.31 7.10 20.66
C ALA A 37 16.03 7.46 19.34
N ALA A 38 16.06 8.75 19.00
CA ALA A 38 16.80 9.27 17.84
C ALA A 38 18.27 8.86 17.89
N ARG A 39 18.91 9.04 19.05
CA ARG A 39 20.32 8.67 19.26
C ARG A 39 20.56 7.17 19.08
N VAL A 40 19.68 6.33 19.63
CA VAL A 40 19.79 4.86 19.51
C VAL A 40 19.63 4.39 18.07
N LEU A 41 18.73 5.01 17.30
CA LEU A 41 18.50 4.68 15.89
C LEU A 41 19.47 5.39 14.94
N GLY A 42 20.32 6.27 15.47
CA GLY A 42 21.23 7.10 14.66
C GLY A 42 20.50 8.05 13.72
N CYS A 43 19.32 8.55 14.10
CA CYS A 43 18.55 9.51 13.32
C CYS A 43 18.95 10.95 13.64
N SER A 44 18.98 11.83 12.63
CA SER A 44 19.24 13.28 12.85
C SER A 44 18.11 13.96 13.61
N GLN A 45 16.88 13.56 13.34
CA GLN A 45 15.65 14.03 13.99
C GLN A 45 14.67 12.86 14.14
N PHE A 46 13.80 12.92 15.15
CA PHE A 46 12.80 11.88 15.40
C PHE A 46 11.43 12.53 15.59
N HIS A 47 10.67 12.62 14.49
CA HIS A 47 9.32 13.17 14.50
C HIS A 47 8.31 12.04 14.65
N ILE A 48 7.35 12.24 15.54
CA ILE A 48 6.20 11.36 15.69
C ILE A 48 4.98 12.22 15.41
N GLY A 49 4.52 12.19 14.16
CA GLY A 49 3.33 12.89 13.69
C GLY A 49 2.69 12.09 12.56
N GLY A 50 1.43 11.69 12.71
CA GLY A 50 0.64 11.08 11.65
C GLY A 50 1.26 9.85 10.97
N LEU A 51 1.03 9.75 9.66
CA LEU A 51 1.57 8.71 8.77
C LEU A 51 3.03 8.96 8.34
N ASP A 52 3.63 10.06 8.77
CA ASP A 52 4.87 10.57 8.18
C ASP A 52 6.10 9.72 8.55
N LEU A 53 7.12 9.83 7.69
CA LEU A 53 8.45 9.29 7.94
C LEU A 53 9.01 9.83 9.27
N ILE A 54 9.49 8.94 10.12
CA ILE A 54 10.07 9.33 11.43
C ILE A 54 11.33 10.19 11.27
N SER A 55 12.12 9.89 10.23
CA SER A 55 13.30 10.66 9.84
C SER A 55 13.73 10.35 8.42
N ASN A 56 14.29 11.34 7.73
CA ASN A 56 14.85 11.18 6.39
C ASN A 56 16.21 10.47 6.38
N ASN A 57 16.88 10.35 7.53
CA ASN A 57 18.15 9.66 7.64
C ASN A 57 18.33 9.05 9.02
N CYS A 58 18.45 7.72 9.09
CA CYS A 58 18.79 6.97 10.28
C CYS A 58 19.84 5.89 9.98
N ASN A 59 20.58 5.47 11.00
CA ASN A 59 21.65 4.49 10.89
C ASN A 59 21.31 3.17 11.60
N PHE A 60 20.11 2.64 11.36
CA PHE A 60 19.71 1.33 11.85
C PHE A 60 19.52 0.33 10.70
N THR A 61 19.72 -0.95 11.00
CA THR A 61 19.59 -2.04 10.03
C THR A 61 18.17 -2.10 9.47
N GLY A 62 18.06 -2.01 8.14
CA GLY A 62 16.78 -1.99 7.44
C GLY A 62 16.11 -0.61 7.34
N PHE A 63 16.83 0.47 7.63
CA PHE A 63 16.34 1.83 7.36
C PHE A 63 15.92 2.04 5.89
N THR A 64 16.66 1.49 4.92
CA THR A 64 16.31 1.58 3.49
C THR A 64 14.92 1.01 3.21
N VAL A 65 14.63 -0.17 3.77
CA VAL A 65 13.33 -0.83 3.67
C VAL A 65 12.25 0.00 4.38
N TYR A 66 12.55 0.47 5.60
CA TYR A 66 11.66 1.35 6.37
C TYR A 66 11.27 2.60 5.57
N SER A 67 12.25 3.29 5.00
CA SER A 67 12.04 4.51 4.21
C SER A 67 11.28 4.24 2.93
N ALA A 68 11.59 3.14 2.22
CA ALA A 68 10.91 2.77 0.98
C ALA A 68 9.43 2.44 1.21
N PHE A 69 9.12 1.76 2.33
CA PHE A 69 7.75 1.40 2.63
C PHE A 69 6.96 2.56 3.22
N GLN A 70 7.45 3.15 4.31
CA GLN A 70 6.72 4.20 5.04
C GLN A 70 6.64 5.50 4.25
N GLY A 71 7.65 5.80 3.41
CA GLY A 71 7.73 7.07 2.68
C GLY A 71 7.28 7.03 1.23
N ASN A 72 6.93 5.87 0.71
CA ASN A 72 6.53 5.75 -0.70
C ASN A 72 5.43 4.71 -0.89
N ALA A 73 5.63 3.47 -0.43
CA ALA A 73 4.62 2.41 -0.60
C ALA A 73 3.30 2.76 0.11
N ARG A 74 3.39 3.22 1.38
CA ARG A 74 2.35 3.93 2.16
C ARG A 74 1.43 4.77 1.30
N ASP A 75 2.00 5.90 0.91
CA ASP A 75 1.30 7.00 0.27
C ASP A 75 0.80 6.61 -1.11
N THR A 76 1.56 5.79 -1.84
CA THR A 76 1.14 5.28 -3.15
C THR A 76 -0.07 4.36 -3.04
N ILE A 77 -0.09 3.45 -2.06
CA ILE A 77 -1.24 2.57 -1.81
C ILE A 77 -2.46 3.40 -1.40
N GLU A 78 -2.30 4.36 -0.48
CA GLU A 78 -3.39 5.23 -0.04
C GLU A 78 -3.94 6.09 -1.20
N TYR A 79 -3.05 6.63 -2.03
CA TYR A 79 -3.42 7.36 -3.24
C TYR A 79 -4.22 6.48 -4.20
N ILE A 80 -3.73 5.27 -4.51
CA ILE A 80 -4.41 4.32 -5.39
C ILE A 80 -5.80 3.96 -4.83
N GLU A 81 -5.90 3.65 -3.54
CA GLU A 81 -7.18 3.30 -2.91
C GLU A 81 -8.17 4.47 -2.95
N SER A 82 -7.69 5.70 -2.70
CA SER A 82 -8.48 6.92 -2.84
C SER A 82 -8.97 7.10 -4.28
N GLU A 83 -8.10 6.91 -5.27
CA GLU A 83 -8.44 7.05 -6.69
C GLU A 83 -9.47 5.99 -7.13
N LEU A 84 -9.27 4.73 -6.75
CA LEU A 84 -10.21 3.65 -7.05
C LEU A 84 -11.59 3.90 -6.40
N ALA A 85 -11.63 4.54 -5.23
CA ALA A 85 -12.87 4.85 -4.51
C ALA A 85 -13.60 6.09 -5.05
N LYS A 86 -12.88 7.08 -5.60
CA LYS A 86 -13.45 8.37 -6.05
C LYS A 86 -13.73 8.42 -7.55
N ASN A 87 -13.13 7.55 -8.34
CA ASN A 87 -13.27 7.59 -9.79
C ASN A 87 -14.66 7.11 -10.22
N HIS A 88 -15.49 8.06 -10.67
CA HIS A 88 -16.87 7.83 -11.06
C HIS A 88 -16.99 6.88 -12.28
N HIS A 89 -15.98 6.85 -13.16
CA HIS A 89 -15.98 5.93 -14.28
C HIS A 89 -15.81 4.48 -13.82
N ILE A 90 -14.94 4.23 -12.84
CA ILE A 90 -14.77 2.92 -12.22
C ILE A 90 -16.06 2.52 -11.49
N MET A 91 -16.58 3.42 -10.64
CA MET A 91 -17.80 3.16 -9.86
C MET A 91 -19.04 2.92 -10.72
N GLY A 92 -19.11 3.49 -11.93
CA GLY A 92 -20.23 3.29 -12.85
C GLY A 92 -20.02 2.10 -13.80
N TRP A 93 -18.95 2.14 -14.60
CA TRP A 93 -18.74 1.25 -15.75
C TRP A 93 -17.97 -0.03 -15.42
N LEU A 94 -17.28 -0.08 -14.28
CA LEU A 94 -16.65 -1.26 -13.69
C LEU A 94 -17.18 -1.55 -12.28
N SER A 95 -18.42 -1.17 -12.02
CA SER A 95 -19.09 -1.54 -10.77
C SER A 95 -19.21 -3.07 -10.67
N PRO A 96 -19.34 -3.62 -9.44
CA PRO A 96 -19.62 -5.04 -9.26
C PRO A 96 -20.87 -5.52 -10.01
N TYR A 97 -21.84 -4.63 -10.24
CA TYR A 97 -23.01 -4.90 -11.06
C TYR A 97 -22.66 -4.99 -12.55
N SER A 98 -21.94 -3.99 -13.06
CA SER A 98 -21.50 -3.89 -14.46
C SER A 98 -20.66 -5.09 -14.87
N MET A 99 -19.73 -5.51 -13.99
CA MET A 99 -18.91 -6.71 -14.19
C MET A 99 -19.77 -7.99 -14.22
N ARG A 100 -20.67 -8.19 -13.25
CA ARG A 100 -21.52 -9.41 -13.19
C ARG A 100 -22.53 -9.54 -14.33
N HIS A 101 -23.08 -8.42 -14.79
CA HIS A 101 -24.15 -8.40 -15.80
C HIS A 101 -23.64 -8.07 -17.20
N ASN A 102 -22.33 -8.08 -17.43
CA ASN A 102 -21.72 -7.80 -18.72
C ASN A 102 -22.18 -6.47 -19.31
N PHE A 103 -22.41 -5.45 -18.47
CA PHE A 103 -23.02 -4.19 -18.86
C PHE A 103 -22.00 -3.06 -18.72
N THR A 104 -21.52 -2.50 -19.83
CA THR A 104 -20.58 -1.38 -19.82
C THR A 104 -20.55 -0.64 -21.16
N GLN A 105 -19.59 0.27 -21.35
CA GLN A 105 -19.38 1.01 -22.59
C GLN A 105 -17.89 1.06 -22.95
N ASN A 106 -17.55 0.55 -24.14
CA ASN A 106 -16.18 0.41 -24.63
C ASN A 106 -15.33 1.68 -24.54
N TRP A 107 -15.92 2.85 -24.83
CA TRP A 107 -15.17 4.11 -24.75
C TRP A 107 -14.65 4.39 -23.33
N TYR A 108 -15.48 4.19 -22.31
CA TYR A 108 -15.07 4.33 -20.91
C TYR A 108 -14.11 3.23 -20.48
N LEU A 109 -14.27 1.99 -20.98
CA LEU A 109 -13.32 0.92 -20.70
C LEU A 109 -11.90 1.28 -21.14
N ASN A 110 -11.72 1.86 -22.32
CA ASN A 110 -10.40 2.27 -22.80
C ASN A 110 -9.78 3.36 -21.92
N GLN A 111 -10.57 4.33 -21.47
CA GLN A 111 -10.11 5.38 -20.57
C GLN A 111 -9.72 4.82 -19.19
N ILE A 112 -10.55 3.93 -18.64
CA ILE A 112 -10.26 3.28 -17.37
C ILE A 112 -9.04 2.36 -17.49
N GLN A 113 -8.87 1.66 -18.61
CA GLN A 113 -7.70 0.80 -18.86
C GLN A 113 -6.40 1.58 -18.76
N PHE A 114 -6.32 2.74 -19.43
CA PHE A 114 -5.14 3.60 -19.37
C PHE A 114 -4.85 4.05 -17.94
N PHE A 115 -5.89 4.43 -17.21
CA PHE A 115 -5.80 4.84 -15.82
C PHE A 115 -5.31 3.71 -14.89
N ILE A 116 -5.94 2.53 -14.94
CA ILE A 116 -5.52 1.38 -14.12
C ILE A 116 -4.09 0.95 -14.46
N SER A 117 -3.71 1.00 -15.75
CA SER A 117 -2.35 0.68 -16.18
C SER A 117 -1.31 1.66 -15.62
N SER A 118 -1.65 2.95 -15.50
CA SER A 118 -0.74 3.95 -14.90
C SER A 118 -0.59 3.76 -13.40
N LEU A 119 -1.65 3.34 -12.69
CA LEU A 119 -1.58 2.98 -11.28
C LEU A 119 -0.73 1.72 -11.06
N GLN A 120 -0.90 0.70 -11.92
CA GLN A 120 -0.10 -0.52 -11.86
C GLN A 120 1.39 -0.24 -12.12
N ALA A 121 1.71 0.64 -13.08
CA ALA A 121 3.08 1.04 -13.39
C ALA A 121 3.79 1.75 -12.21
N GLN A 122 3.04 2.39 -11.30
CA GLN A 122 3.59 3.00 -10.09
C GLN A 122 3.92 1.95 -9.01
N MET A 123 3.14 0.87 -8.92
CA MET A 123 3.33 -0.17 -7.91
C MET A 123 4.47 -1.15 -8.22
N VAL A 124 4.68 -1.47 -9.50
CA VAL A 124 5.75 -2.39 -9.93
C VAL A 124 7.15 -2.01 -9.41
N PRO A 125 7.65 -0.77 -9.56
CA PRO A 125 8.97 -0.42 -9.05
C PRO A 125 9.05 -0.49 -7.52
N ILE A 126 7.94 -0.23 -6.81
CA ILE A 126 7.86 -0.34 -5.35
C ILE A 126 8.03 -1.80 -4.92
N GLU A 127 7.31 -2.73 -5.56
CA GLU A 127 7.46 -4.17 -5.26
C GLU A 127 8.90 -4.64 -5.50
N HIS A 128 9.50 -4.27 -6.64
CA HIS A 128 10.88 -4.65 -6.97
C HIS A 128 11.89 -4.07 -5.98
N ALA A 129 11.75 -2.80 -5.60
CA ALA A 129 12.63 -2.16 -4.62
C ALA A 129 12.51 -2.84 -3.25
N LEU A 130 11.29 -3.05 -2.76
CA LEU A 130 11.06 -3.72 -1.48
C LEU A 130 11.60 -5.15 -1.49
N ARG A 131 11.35 -5.92 -2.54
CA ARG A 131 11.86 -7.29 -2.68
C ARG A 131 13.38 -7.34 -2.60
N ARG A 132 14.06 -6.44 -3.33
CA ARG A 132 15.53 -6.35 -3.34
C ARG A 132 16.07 -6.05 -1.96
N GLU A 133 15.56 -5.02 -1.30
CA GLU A 133 16.08 -4.57 -0.01
C GLU A 133 15.73 -5.54 1.13
N LEU A 134 14.54 -6.15 1.10
CA LEU A 134 14.14 -7.19 2.07
C LEU A 134 14.96 -8.47 1.91
N SER A 135 15.38 -8.83 0.69
CA SER A 135 16.20 -10.03 0.44
C SER A 135 17.60 -9.95 1.05
N VAL A 136 18.06 -8.74 1.42
CA VAL A 136 19.31 -8.54 2.16
C VAL A 136 19.15 -8.89 3.65
N LEU A 137 17.93 -8.77 4.17
CA LEU A 137 17.64 -8.88 5.61
C LEU A 137 16.96 -10.21 5.98
N PHE A 138 16.20 -10.80 5.05
CA PHE A 138 15.32 -11.92 5.33
C PHE A 138 15.44 -13.02 4.28
N PHE A 139 15.06 -14.24 4.69
CA PHE A 139 14.94 -15.37 3.76
C PHE A 139 13.81 -15.13 2.75
N LYS A 140 13.95 -15.73 1.56
CA LYS A 140 13.00 -15.58 0.46
C LYS A 140 11.54 -15.79 0.88
N ASN A 141 11.24 -16.83 1.65
CA ASN A 141 9.88 -17.14 2.10
C ASN A 141 9.26 -15.98 2.90
N THR A 142 10.07 -15.33 3.73
CA THR A 142 9.69 -14.17 4.54
C THR A 142 9.47 -12.94 3.65
N VAL A 143 10.32 -12.72 2.65
CA VAL A 143 10.13 -11.64 1.67
C VAL A 143 8.81 -11.84 0.91
N ASP A 144 8.56 -13.06 0.45
CA ASP A 144 7.33 -13.41 -0.28
C ASP A 144 6.09 -13.20 0.58
N GLU A 145 6.11 -13.64 1.85
CA GLU A 145 5.02 -13.41 2.80
C GLU A 145 4.79 -11.91 3.07
N PHE A 146 5.84 -11.11 3.24
CA PHE A 146 5.71 -9.66 3.46
C PHE A 146 5.02 -8.97 2.29
N LEU A 147 5.48 -9.27 1.07
CA LEU A 147 4.92 -8.67 -0.14
C LEU A 147 3.48 -9.16 -0.38
N TYR A 148 3.19 -10.42 -0.07
CA TYR A 148 1.84 -10.98 -0.14
C TYR A 148 0.86 -10.26 0.78
N LEU A 149 1.29 -9.88 1.98
CA LEU A 149 0.40 -9.23 2.95
C LEU A 149 0.25 -7.72 2.74
N THR A 150 1.28 -7.07 2.17
CA THR A 150 1.32 -5.60 2.08
C THR A 150 1.06 -5.08 0.67
N ILE A 151 1.71 -5.64 -0.34
CA ILE A 151 1.71 -5.12 -1.72
C ILE A 151 0.69 -5.85 -2.59
N ALA A 152 0.59 -7.18 -2.45
CA ALA A 152 -0.26 -8.01 -3.30
C ALA A 152 -1.75 -7.62 -3.26
N PRO A 153 -2.39 -7.22 -2.13
CA PRO A 153 -3.81 -6.88 -2.13
C PRO A 153 -4.18 -5.76 -3.12
N THR A 154 -3.35 -4.71 -3.18
CA THR A 154 -3.56 -3.60 -4.13
C THR A 154 -3.23 -4.03 -5.56
N MET A 155 -2.13 -4.76 -5.76
CA MET A 155 -1.73 -5.26 -7.09
C MET A 155 -2.75 -6.23 -7.68
N ASP A 156 -3.25 -7.18 -6.90
CA ASP A 156 -4.27 -8.15 -7.32
C ASP A 156 -5.58 -7.46 -7.67
N ARG A 157 -5.95 -6.41 -6.92
CA ARG A 157 -7.14 -5.62 -7.23
C ARG A 157 -7.00 -4.86 -8.55
N LEU A 158 -5.86 -4.23 -8.81
CA LEU A 158 -5.58 -3.57 -10.09
C LEU A 158 -5.59 -4.59 -11.24
N LYS A 159 -4.98 -5.77 -11.03
CA LYS A 159 -4.99 -6.86 -12.00
C LYS A 159 -6.40 -7.35 -12.30
N ASN A 160 -7.24 -7.54 -11.27
CA ASN A 160 -8.62 -7.94 -11.44
C ASN A 160 -9.42 -6.93 -12.29
N TYR A 161 -9.20 -5.62 -12.09
CA TYR A 161 -9.82 -4.62 -12.96
C TYR A 161 -9.34 -4.74 -14.41
N MET A 162 -8.04 -4.97 -14.64
CA MET A 162 -7.51 -5.17 -16.00
C MET A 162 -8.09 -6.41 -16.68
N ASP A 163 -8.22 -7.51 -15.94
CA ASP A 163 -8.81 -8.75 -16.44
C ASP A 163 -10.28 -8.58 -16.80
N GLU A 164 -11.05 -7.86 -15.96
CA GLU A 164 -12.45 -7.53 -16.23
C GLU A 164 -12.63 -6.58 -17.42
N ILE A 165 -11.76 -5.56 -17.55
CA ILE A 165 -11.73 -4.68 -18.72
C ILE A 165 -11.49 -5.50 -20.00
N LYS A 166 -10.48 -6.39 -19.97
CA LYS A 166 -10.18 -7.25 -21.11
C LYS A 166 -11.38 -8.12 -21.47
N ARG A 167 -12.01 -8.75 -20.48
CA ARG A 167 -13.20 -9.59 -20.67
C ARG A 167 -14.38 -8.80 -21.26
N LEU A 168 -14.66 -7.62 -20.72
CA LEU A 168 -15.80 -6.77 -21.15
C LEU A 168 -15.57 -6.08 -22.50
N SER A 169 -14.31 -5.82 -22.87
CA SER A 169 -13.96 -5.22 -24.17
C SER A 169 -14.17 -6.17 -25.36
N GLN A 170 -14.15 -7.48 -25.10
CA GLN A 170 -14.40 -8.51 -26.12
C GLN A 170 -15.89 -8.68 -26.45
N LEU A 171 -16.78 -8.11 -25.64
CA LEU A 171 -18.21 -8.16 -25.88
C LEU A 171 -18.59 -7.23 -27.03
N ARG A 172 -19.19 -7.79 -28.08
CA ARG A 172 -19.72 -7.01 -29.22
C ARG A 172 -21.07 -6.36 -28.94
N ILE A 173 -21.86 -6.98 -28.06
CA ILE A 173 -23.22 -6.53 -27.72
C ILE A 173 -23.36 -6.58 -26.20
N TYR A 174 -23.73 -5.45 -25.61
CA TYR A 174 -24.06 -5.38 -24.20
C TYR A 174 -25.55 -5.67 -23.99
N PRO A 175 -25.94 -6.47 -22.99
CA PRO A 175 -27.33 -6.73 -22.68
C PRO A 175 -28.03 -5.43 -22.24
N ARG A 176 -29.31 -5.26 -22.63
CA ARG A 176 -30.15 -4.22 -22.04
C ARG A 176 -30.32 -4.51 -20.54
N ARG A 177 -30.46 -3.47 -19.70
CA ARG A 177 -30.57 -3.57 -18.23
C ARG A 177 -31.42 -4.78 -17.82
N SER A 178 -30.85 -5.68 -17.01
CA SER A 178 -31.44 -6.97 -16.66
C SER A 178 -32.60 -6.89 -15.66
N PHE A 179 -32.81 -5.74 -15.02
CA PHE A 179 -33.92 -5.57 -14.09
C PHE A 179 -35.22 -5.23 -14.82
N LYS A 180 -36.27 -5.99 -14.52
CA LYS A 180 -37.64 -5.57 -14.85
C LYS A 180 -37.99 -4.39 -13.95
N ILE A 181 -38.24 -3.22 -14.55
CA ILE A 181 -38.84 -2.10 -13.84
C ILE A 181 -40.29 -2.51 -13.59
N ALA A 182 -40.64 -2.83 -12.36
CA ALA A 182 -42.04 -3.05 -11.99
C ALA A 182 -42.80 -1.73 -12.20
N PRO A 183 -43.96 -1.74 -12.87
CA PRO A 183 -44.79 -0.55 -13.06
C PRO A 183 -45.37 -0.04 -11.74
#